data_AF-A0AAQ4D280-F1
#
_entry.id   AF-A0AAQ4D280-F1
#
_cell.length_a   1.000
_cell.length_b   1.000
_cell.length_c   1.000
_cell.angle_alpha   90.00
_cell.angle_beta   90.00
_cell.angle_gamma   90.00
#
_symmetry.space_group_name_H-M   'P 1'
#
loop_
_entity.id
_entity.type
_entity.pdbx_description
1 polymer ?
#
loop_
_entity_poly.entity_id
_entity_poly.type
_entity_poly.pdbx_seq_one_letter_code
_entity_poly.pdbx_strand_id
1 'polypeptide(L)'
;MDGKYFEKWFTEKLLPNVQDQSFVMDNAPYHSVVLEKAPTTSTHRADIQLWLTKKGVPWSQEMMRAKLFELAQKVNAPSIMYRIDTLAATHGHEILRIPPYH
;
A
#
# COMPACT_ATOMS: atom_id res chain seq x y z
N MET A 1 -3.49 4.28 17.75
CA MET A 1 -3.49 2.84 17.40
C MET A 1 -2.32 2.56 16.47
N ASP A 2 -1.69 1.39 16.57
CA ASP A 2 -0.73 0.87 15.58
C ASP A 2 -1.51 0.15 14.47
N GLY A 3 -1.04 0.24 13.22
CA GLY A 3 -1.60 -0.53 12.10
C GLY A 3 -1.57 -2.04 12.34
N LYS A 4 -0.56 -2.57 13.06
CA LYS A 4 -0.52 -4.01 13.41
C LYS A 4 -1.63 -4.42 14.37
N TYR A 5 -1.91 -3.59 15.38
CA TYR A 5 -3.01 -3.86 16.32
C TYR A 5 -4.36 -3.76 15.62
N PHE A 6 -4.51 -2.80 14.71
CA PHE A 6 -5.72 -2.66 13.90
C PHE A 6 -5.93 -3.87 12.99
N GLU A 7 -4.90 -4.31 12.26
CA GLU A 7 -4.96 -5.51 11.39
C GLU A 7 -5.34 -6.77 12.18
N LYS A 8 -4.76 -6.96 13.38
CA LYS A 8 -5.11 -8.07 14.26
C LYS A 8 -6.58 -8.03 14.66
N TRP A 9 -7.06 -6.87 15.12
CA TRP A 9 -8.47 -6.70 15.49
C TRP A 9 -9.40 -6.92 14.29
N PHE A 10 -9.06 -6.37 13.13
CA PHE A 10 -9.85 -6.50 11.91
C PHE A 10 -10.00 -7.98 11.51
N THR A 11 -8.90 -8.73 11.54
CA THR A 11 -8.88 -10.15 11.17
C THR A 11 -9.55 -11.04 12.21
N GLU A 12 -9.28 -10.84 13.50
CA GLU A 12 -9.73 -11.76 14.55
C GLU A 12 -11.11 -11.42 15.12
N LYS A 13 -11.56 -10.17 14.99
CA LYS A 13 -12.79 -9.68 15.62
C LYS A 13 -13.80 -9.17 14.62
N LEU A 14 -13.40 -8.47 13.57
CA LEU A 14 -14.38 -7.90 12.65
C LEU A 14 -14.80 -8.92 11.58
N LEU A 15 -13.86 -9.41 10.77
CA LEU A 15 -14.14 -10.31 9.64
C LEU A 15 -14.96 -11.56 10.01
N PRO A 16 -14.69 -12.28 11.13
CA PRO A 16 -15.46 -13.48 11.44
C PRO A 16 -16.90 -13.21 11.87
N ASN A 17 -17.21 -11.96 12.27
CA ASN A 17 -18.49 -11.57 12.86
C ASN A 17 -19.38 -10.77 11.89
N VAL A 18 -18.92 -10.52 10.66
CA VAL A 18 -19.67 -9.75 9.64
C VAL A 18 -19.71 -10.57 8.35
N GLN A 19 -20.92 -10.97 7.92
CA GLN A 19 -21.12 -11.67 6.65
C GLN A 19 -21.57 -10.66 5.57
N ASP A 20 -20.89 -10.67 4.42
CA ASP A 20 -21.25 -9.97 3.17
C ASP A 20 -21.63 -8.48 3.32
N GLN A 21 -20.67 -7.65 3.75
CA GLN A 21 -20.83 -6.19 3.79
C GLN A 21 -19.60 -5.46 3.27
N SER A 22 -19.84 -4.32 2.60
CA SER A 22 -18.82 -3.33 2.26
C SER A 22 -18.51 -2.46 3.49
N PHE A 23 -17.23 -2.29 3.82
CA PHE A 23 -16.79 -1.43 4.92
C PHE A 23 -16.53 -0.01 4.41
N VAL A 24 -16.95 1.00 5.18
CA VAL A 24 -16.52 2.39 4.94
C VAL A 24 -15.40 2.71 5.93
N MET A 25 -14.25 3.17 5.42
CA MET A 25 -13.09 3.53 6.24
C MET A 25 -12.66 4.98 6.03
N ASP A 26 -12.29 5.64 7.12
CA ASP A 26 -11.62 6.93 7.07
C ASP A 26 -10.14 6.80 6.70
N ASN A 27 -9.55 7.90 6.24
CA ASN A 27 -8.15 7.92 5.81
C ASN A 27 -7.19 8.11 7.00
N ALA A 28 -7.36 7.34 8.07
CA ALA A 28 -6.47 7.40 9.22
C ALA A 28 -5.14 6.68 8.93
N PRO A 29 -3.99 7.16 9.48
CA PRO A 29 -2.67 6.58 9.19
C PRO A 29 -2.56 5.08 9.51
N TYR A 30 -3.26 4.61 10.54
CA TYR A 30 -3.22 3.21 10.98
C TYR A 30 -4.11 2.27 10.15
N HIS A 31 -5.10 2.79 9.41
CA HIS A 31 -5.84 2.03 8.38
C HIS A 31 -5.13 2.00 7.03
N SER A 32 -4.12 2.87 6.86
CA SER A 32 -3.52 3.18 5.56
C SER A 32 -2.11 2.59 5.41
N VAL A 33 -1.90 1.41 5.99
CA VAL A 33 -0.64 0.66 5.82
C VAL A 33 -0.56 0.15 4.38
N VAL A 34 0.31 0.76 3.59
CA VAL A 34 0.51 0.42 2.18
C VAL A 34 1.20 -0.95 2.06
N LEU A 35 0.66 -1.82 1.21
CA LEU A 35 1.16 -3.17 0.98
C LEU A 35 2.56 -3.16 0.33
N GLU A 36 2.75 -2.28 -0.66
CA GLU A 36 4.04 -2.01 -1.27
C GLU A 36 4.34 -0.52 -1.25
N LYS A 37 5.30 -0.13 -0.43
CA LYS A 37 5.76 1.26 -0.37
C LYS A 37 6.60 1.55 -1.61
N ALA A 38 6.07 2.40 -2.48
CA ALA A 38 6.86 2.95 -3.57
C ALA A 38 8.06 3.73 -3.01
N PRO A 39 9.17 3.81 -3.75
CA PRO A 39 10.29 4.63 -3.36
C PRO A 39 9.88 6.09 -3.14
N THR A 40 10.49 6.71 -2.16
CA THR A 40 10.30 8.12 -1.79
C THR A 40 11.60 8.89 -2.00
N THR A 41 11.55 10.22 -1.84
CA THR A 41 12.73 11.09 -1.95
C THR A 41 13.81 10.79 -0.90
N SER A 42 13.53 9.99 0.13
CA SER A 42 14.52 9.50 1.10
C SER A 42 14.98 8.06 0.84
N THR A 43 14.37 7.31 -0.09
CA THR A 43 14.72 5.91 -0.36
C THR A 43 16.11 5.78 -0.97
N HIS A 44 16.90 4.84 -0.46
CA HIS A 44 18.27 4.61 -0.94
C HIS A 44 18.28 4.03 -2.34
N ARG A 45 19.38 4.24 -3.06
CA ARG A 45 19.54 3.79 -4.45
C ARG A 45 19.32 2.29 -4.61
N ALA A 46 19.90 1.48 -3.72
CA ALA A 46 19.78 0.03 -3.73
C ALA A 46 18.32 -0.43 -3.56
N ASP A 47 17.56 0.24 -2.70
CA ASP A 47 16.16 -0.07 -2.48
C ASP A 47 15.29 0.29 -3.69
N ILE A 48 15.59 1.40 -4.38
CA ILE A 48 14.91 1.78 -5.63
C ILE A 48 15.17 0.72 -6.71
N GLN A 49 16.42 0.26 -6.84
CA GLN A 49 16.81 -0.79 -7.78
C GLN A 49 16.07 -2.10 -7.50
N LEU A 50 16.06 -2.55 -6.24
CA LEU A 50 15.34 -3.75 -5.83
C LEU A 50 13.84 -3.62 -6.12
N TRP A 51 13.25 -2.45 -5.85
CA TRP A 51 11.84 -2.19 -6.13
C TRP A 51 11.53 -2.25 -7.63
N LEU A 52 12.35 -1.61 -8.47
CA LEU A 52 12.21 -1.65 -9.93
C LEU A 52 12.36 -3.08 -10.47
N THR A 53 13.33 -3.85 -9.97
CA THR A 53 13.50 -5.27 -10.33
C THR A 53 12.27 -6.09 -9.96
N LYS A 54 11.72 -5.92 -8.74
CA LYS A 54 10.50 -6.62 -8.29
C LYS A 54 9.29 -6.28 -9.16
N LYS A 55 9.23 -5.06 -9.68
CA LYS A 55 8.20 -4.60 -10.62
C LYS A 55 8.45 -5.02 -12.07
N GLY A 56 9.55 -5.72 -12.36
CA GLY A 56 9.93 -6.10 -13.72
C GLY A 56 10.32 -4.91 -14.60
N VAL A 57 10.66 -3.77 -14.01
CA VAL A 57 11.01 -2.54 -14.72
C VAL A 57 12.51 -2.55 -15.02
N PRO A 58 12.93 -2.50 -16.29
CA PRO A 58 14.34 -2.46 -16.64
C PRO A 58 15.02 -1.19 -16.11
N TRP A 59 16.21 -1.35 -15.52
CA TRP A 59 17.05 -0.24 -15.07
C TRP A 59 18.53 -0.57 -15.30
N SER A 60 19.38 0.45 -15.40
CA SER A 60 20.83 0.30 -15.59
C SER A 60 21.61 0.68 -14.32
N GLN A 61 22.70 -0.04 -14.04
CA GLN A 61 23.62 0.27 -12.94
C GLN A 61 24.32 1.62 -13.09
N GLU A 62 24.35 2.21 -14.28
CA GLU A 62 24.92 3.53 -14.52
C GLU A 62 23.93 4.67 -14.21
N MET A 63 22.64 4.35 -14.05
CA MET A 63 21.63 5.36 -13.77
C MET A 63 21.86 6.00 -12.39
N MET A 64 21.87 7.33 -12.37
CA MET A 64 21.83 8.11 -11.14
C MET A 64 20.56 7.81 -10.35
N ARG A 65 20.65 7.94 -9.02
CA ARG A 65 19.51 7.77 -8.12
C ARG A 65 18.29 8.58 -8.56
N ALA A 66 18.47 9.82 -9.01
CA ALA A 66 17.39 10.69 -9.49
C ALA A 66 16.62 10.06 -10.67
N LYS A 67 17.32 9.52 -11.67
CA LYS A 67 16.69 8.85 -12.82
C LYS A 67 15.96 7.56 -12.42
N LEU A 68 16.54 6.79 -11.50
CA LEU A 68 15.89 5.59 -10.95
C LEU A 68 14.60 5.96 -10.20
N PHE A 69 14.62 7.06 -9.46
CA PHE A 69 13.46 7.57 -8.75
C PHE A 69 12.37 8.09 -9.70
N GLU A 70 12.73 8.84 -10.74
CA GLU A 70 11.79 9.26 -11.80
C GLU A 70 11.13 8.05 -12.49
N LEU A 71 11.91 6.99 -12.76
CA LEU A 71 11.39 5.76 -13.34
C LEU A 71 10.40 5.09 -12.38
N ALA A 72 10.72 5.02 -11.09
CA ALA A 72 9.81 4.50 -10.08
C ALA A 72 8.52 5.31 -9.96
N GLN A 73 8.59 6.65 -10.07
CA GLN A 73 7.40 7.51 -10.08
C GLN A 73 6.51 7.29 -11.30
N LYS A 74 7.10 7.08 -12.48
CA LYS A 74 6.33 6.78 -13.72
C LYS A 74 5.59 5.45 -13.64
N VAL A 75 6.16 4.48 -12.94
CA VAL A 75 5.55 3.16 -12.71
C VAL A 75 4.46 3.24 -11.64
N ASN A 76 4.67 4.08 -10.63
CA ASN A 76 3.76 4.27 -9.51
C ASN A 76 2.60 5.22 -9.88
N ALA A 77 1.76 4.79 -10.81
CA ALA A 77 0.38 5.30 -10.97
C ALA A 77 -0.49 4.79 -9.79
N PRO A 78 -1.65 5.42 -9.49
CA PRO A 78 -2.18 5.62 -8.14
C PRO A 78 -2.85 4.38 -7.50
N SER A 79 -2.41 3.16 -7.78
CA SER A 79 -2.88 1.97 -7.06
C SER A 79 -2.13 1.85 -5.73
N ILE A 80 -2.33 2.81 -4.81
CA ILE A 80 -1.94 2.62 -3.42
C ILE A 80 -2.84 1.52 -2.86
N MET A 81 -2.35 0.28 -2.87
CA MET A 81 -3.06 -0.84 -2.25
C MET A 81 -2.74 -0.84 -0.76
N TYR A 82 -3.77 -0.71 0.06
CA TYR A 82 -3.65 -0.85 1.50
C TYR A 82 -3.84 -2.30 1.90
N ARG A 83 -3.09 -2.70 2.93
CA ARG A 83 -3.07 -4.08 3.42
C ARG A 83 -4.44 -4.56 3.91
N ILE A 84 -5.20 -3.67 4.53
CA ILE A 84 -6.56 -3.95 5.00
C ILE A 84 -7.53 -4.13 3.83
N ASP A 85 -7.40 -3.34 2.77
CA ASP A 85 -8.25 -3.44 1.57
C ASP A 85 -8.01 -4.78 0.86
N THR A 86 -6.76 -5.22 0.77
CA THR A 86 -6.43 -6.57 0.24
C THR A 86 -7.01 -7.68 1.12
N LEU A 87 -6.91 -7.55 2.45
CA LEU A 87 -7.42 -8.55 3.39
C LEU A 87 -8.95 -8.64 3.36
N ALA A 88 -9.65 -7.52 3.25
CA ALA A 88 -11.09 -7.49 3.06
C ALA A 88 -11.47 -8.17 1.74
N ALA A 89 -10.78 -7.84 0.64
CA ALA A 89 -11.03 -8.44 -0.67
C ALA A 89 -10.83 -9.96 -0.68
N THR A 90 -9.83 -10.50 0.03
CA THR A 90 -9.65 -11.97 0.13
C THR A 90 -10.78 -12.67 0.89
N HIS A 91 -11.53 -11.93 1.71
CA HIS A 91 -12.69 -12.43 2.44
C HIS A 91 -14.02 -12.09 1.76
N GLY A 92 -13.99 -11.56 0.52
CA GLY A 92 -15.20 -11.19 -0.24
C GLY A 92 -15.79 -9.83 0.11
N HIS A 93 -15.08 -9.02 0.91
CA HIS A 93 -15.53 -7.69 1.33
C HIS A 93 -14.86 -6.58 0.51
N GLU A 94 -15.61 -5.51 0.27
CA GLU A 94 -15.10 -4.30 -0.36
C GLU A 94 -14.88 -3.19 0.69
N ILE A 95 -13.85 -2.36 0.51
CA ILE A 95 -13.61 -1.17 1.34
C ILE A 95 -13.79 0.09 0.51
N LEU A 96 -14.70 0.96 0.96
CA LEU A 96 -14.91 2.31 0.45
C LEU A 96 -14.19 3.31 1.35
N ARG A 97 -13.23 4.04 0.79
CA ARG A 97 -12.47 5.06 1.54
C ARG A 97 -13.05 6.44 1.32
N ILE A 98 -13.29 7.17 2.41
CA ILE A 98 -13.68 8.58 2.32
C ILE A 98 -12.45 9.46 2.01
N PRO A 99 -12.64 10.60 1.31
CA PRO A 99 -11.56 11.55 1.05
C PRO A 99 -10.89 12.02 2.35
N PRO A 100 -9.58 12.30 2.33
CA PRO A 100 -8.92 12.96 3.45
C PRO A 100 -9.49 14.37 3.69
N TYR A 101 -9.68 14.71 4.97
CA TYR A 101 -10.15 16.01 5.47
C TYR A 101 -11.61 16.34 5.07
N HIS A 102 -12.53 15.92 5.93
CA HIS A 102 -13.86 16.53 6.06
C HIS A 102 -13.90 17.42 7.30
#